data_AF-A0A553ZX93-F1
#
_entry.id   AF-A0A553ZX93-F1
#
_cell.length_a   1.000
_cell.length_b   1.000
_cell.length_c   1.000
_cell.angle_alpha   90.00
_cell.angle_beta   90.00
_cell.angle_gamma   90.00
#
_symmetry.space_group_name_H-M   'P 1'
#
loop_
_entity.id
_entity.type
_entity.pdbx_description
1 polymer ?
#
loop_
_entity_poly.entity_id
_entity_poly.type
_entity_poly.pdbx_seq_one_letter_code
_entity_poly.pdbx_strand_id
1 'polypeptide(L)' 'MWITEDGYIRQELLPDGRYDEARGDRESAYTGDYMIEGNQIYYEDDTGFSADGEFRDDVLYHAGMVFYREEDR' A
#
# COMPACT_ATOMS: atom_id res chain seq x y z
N MET A 1 6.09 -5.81 -3.50
CA MET A 1 4.86 -5.11 -3.91
C MET A 1 3.68 -5.67 -3.12
N TRP A 2 2.60 -4.92 -2.91
CA TRP A 2 1.39 -5.35 -2.22
C TRP A 2 0.22 -5.32 -3.19
N ILE A 3 -0.47 -6.42 -3.39
CA ILE A 3 -1.47 -6.55 -4.45
C ILE A 3 -2.76 -7.13 -3.89
N THR A 4 -3.90 -6.56 -4.27
CA THR A 4 -5.21 -7.12 -3.94
C THR A 4 -5.42 -8.52 -4.53
N GLU A 5 -6.32 -9.33 -3.96
CA GLU A 5 -6.59 -10.70 -4.45
C GLU A 5 -6.91 -10.77 -5.95
N ASP A 6 -7.63 -9.78 -6.47
CA ASP A 6 -8.02 -9.66 -7.89
C ASP A 6 -6.91 -9.09 -8.79
N GLY A 7 -5.82 -8.58 -8.22
CA GLY A 7 -4.75 -7.92 -8.97
C GLY A 7 -5.07 -6.49 -9.44
N TYR A 8 -6.28 -6.00 -9.15
CA TYR A 8 -6.74 -4.69 -9.63
C TYR A 8 -5.96 -3.53 -9.00
N ILE A 9 -5.71 -3.58 -7.70
CA ILE A 9 -4.92 -2.57 -6.98
C ILE A 9 -3.55 -3.16 -6.62
N ARG A 10 -2.51 -2.39 -6.94
CA ARG A 10 -1.11 -2.70 -6.72
C ARG A 10 -0.48 -1.53 -5.98
N GLN A 11 0.01 -1.77 -4.78
CA GLN A 11 0.66 -0.79 -3.94
C GLN A 11 2.14 -1.15 -3.77
N GLU A 12 3.01 -0.29 -4.26
CA GLU A 12 4.45 -0.41 -4.12
C GLU A 12 4.93 0.47 -2.95
N LEU A 13 5.75 -0.11 -2.08
CA LEU A 13 6.46 0.63 -1.03
C LEU A 13 7.89 0.83 -1.53
N LEU A 14 8.23 2.08 -1.85
CA LEU A 14 9.53 2.48 -2.36
C LEU A 14 10.55 2.60 -1.21
N PRO A 15 11.83 2.29 -1.45
CA PRO A 15 12.88 2.34 -0.43
C PRO A 15 13.15 3.76 0.11
N ASP A 16 12.68 4.80 -0.58
CA ASP A 16 12.80 6.20 -0.16
C ASP A 16 11.78 6.59 0.92
N GLY A 17 10.93 5.65 1.39
CA GLY A 17 9.87 5.91 2.36
C GLY A 17 8.56 6.39 1.73
N ARG A 18 8.42 6.24 0.41
CA ARG A 18 7.25 6.65 -0.37
C ARG A 18 6.45 5.47 -0.88
N TYR A 19 5.15 5.62 -1.03
CA TYR A 19 4.30 4.60 -1.61
C TYR A 19 3.72 5.06 -2.95
N ASP A 20 3.47 4.10 -3.83
CA ASP A 20 2.78 4.30 -5.10
C ASP A 20 1.65 3.27 -5.22
N GLU A 21 0.41 3.72 -5.34
CA GLU A 21 -0.75 2.87 -5.54
C GLU A 21 -1.23 3.00 -6.99
N ALA A 22 -1.13 1.92 -7.76
CA ALA A 22 -1.73 1.77 -9.08
C ALA A 22 -3.09 1.04 -8.99
N ARG A 23 -4.08 1.52 -9.77
CA ARG A 23 -5.42 0.91 -9.88
C ARG A 23 -5.76 0.61 -11.33
N GLY A 24 -5.84 -0.67 -11.69
CA GLY A 24 -6.12 -1.12 -13.04
C GLY A 24 -5.10 -0.57 -14.04
N ASP A 25 -5.61 0.17 -15.04
CA ASP A 25 -4.81 0.86 -16.08
C ASP A 25 -4.21 2.20 -15.61
N ARG A 26 -4.56 2.68 -14.41
CA ARG A 26 -4.03 3.93 -13.88
C ARG A 26 -2.84 3.64 -12.97
N GLU A 27 -1.66 3.73 -13.57
CA GLU A 27 -0.38 3.77 -12.86
C GLU A 27 -0.33 5.04 -11.98
N SER A 28 0.17 4.93 -10.74
CA SER A 28 0.29 6.05 -9.78
C SER A 28 -1.04 6.79 -9.54
N ALA A 29 -2.10 6.05 -9.18
CA ALA A 29 -3.37 6.63 -8.80
C ALA A 29 -3.27 7.46 -7.50
N TYR A 30 -2.47 6.98 -6.54
CA TYR A 30 -2.15 7.67 -5.29
C TYR A 30 -0.66 7.54 -4.97
N THR A 31 -0.07 8.61 -4.44
CA THR A 31 1.33 8.65 -4.05
C THR A 31 1.50 9.49 -2.80
N GLY A 32 2.46 9.10 -1.98
CA GLY A 32 2.82 9.90 -0.82
C GLY A 32 3.85 9.20 0.05
N ASP A 33 3.91 9.62 1.29
CA ASP A 33 4.82 9.09 2.29
C ASP A 33 4.14 8.00 3.10
N TYR A 34 4.93 7.04 3.60
CA TYR A 34 4.43 6.04 4.52
C TYR A 34 5.36 5.87 5.73
N MET A 35 4.77 5.46 6.86
CA MET A 35 5.47 5.20 8.10
C MET A 35 5.00 3.87 8.68
N ILE A 36 5.93 3.01 9.10
CA ILE A 36 5.60 1.72 9.72
C ILE A 36 5.96 1.79 11.20
N GLU A 37 4.97 1.54 12.06
CA GLU A 37 5.12 1.43 13.50
C GLU A 37 4.69 0.04 13.98
N GLY A 38 5.67 -0.84 14.21
CA GLY A 38 5.42 -2.23 14.59
C GLY A 38 4.68 -2.99 13.49
N ASN A 39 3.40 -3.29 13.73
CA ASN A 39 2.51 -3.96 12.78
C ASN A 39 1.57 -2.99 12.06
N GLN A 40 1.58 -1.69 12.37
CA GLN A 40 0.74 -0.72 11.69
C GLN A 40 1.56 0.06 10.66
N ILE A 41 0.89 0.46 9.58
CA ILE A 41 1.41 1.37 8.58
C ILE A 41 0.48 2.57 8.47
N TYR A 42 1.06 3.74 8.37
CA TYR A 42 0.39 5.01 8.16
C TYR A 42 0.83 5.56 6.81
N TYR A 43 -0.11 6.13 6.09
CA TYR A 43 0.07 6.74 4.79
C TYR A 43 -0.33 8.21 4.86
N GLU A 44 0.50 9.05 4.27
CA GLU A 44 0.24 10.48 4.08
C GLU A 44 0.35 10.76 2.59
N ASP A 45 -0.79 10.90 1.93
CA ASP A 45 -0.85 11.21 0.50
C ASP A 45 -0.49 12.68 0.24
N ASP A 46 0.17 12.95 -0.89
CA ASP A 46 0.57 14.31 -1.29
C ASP A 46 -0.63 15.27 -1.43
N THR A 47 -1.85 14.74 -1.62
CA THR A 47 -3.08 15.54 -1.68
C THR A 47 -3.63 15.93 -0.31
N GLY A 48 -3.01 15.46 0.78
CA GLY A 48 -3.41 15.74 2.17
C GLY A 48 -4.41 14.74 2.75
N PHE A 49 -4.48 13.53 2.18
CA PHE A 49 -5.27 12.43 2.74
C PHE A 49 -4.39 11.55 3.63
N SER A 50 -4.89 11.22 4.82
CA SER A 50 -4.22 10.32 5.75
C SER A 50 -4.94 8.97 5.78
N ALA A 51 -4.18 7.89 5.76
CA ALA A 51 -4.74 6.55 5.72
C ALA A 51 -3.93 5.62 6.62
N ASP A 52 -4.58 4.62 7.22
CA ASP A 52 -3.93 3.66 8.10
C ASP A 52 -4.15 2.22 7.62
N GLY A 53 -3.21 1.35 7.95
CA GLY A 53 -3.24 -0.06 7.64
C GLY A 53 -2.54 -0.90 8.70
N GLU A 54 -2.75 -2.20 8.65
CA GLU A 54 -2.19 -3.15 9.59
C GLU A 54 -1.68 -4.40 8.86
N PHE A 55 -0.46 -4.80 9.21
CA PHE A 55 0.15 -6.05 8.77
C PHE A 55 -0.22 -7.19 9.73
N ARG A 56 -0.92 -8.19 9.20
CA ARG A 56 -1.24 -9.46 9.86
C ARG A 56 -0.78 -10.62 8.99
N ASP A 57 0.12 -11.46 9.51
CA ASP A 57 0.58 -12.68 8.84
C ASP A 57 1.02 -12.45 7.36
N ASP A 58 1.88 -11.45 7.12
CA ASP A 58 2.34 -11.03 5.78
C ASP A 58 1.23 -10.54 4.83
N VAL A 59 0.07 -10.17 5.36
CA VAL A 59 -1.05 -9.55 4.66
C VAL A 59 -1.28 -8.13 5.19
N LEU A 60 -1.44 -7.17 4.30
CA LEU A 60 -1.75 -5.78 4.64
C LEU A 60 -3.26 -5.55 4.55
N TYR A 61 -3.85 -5.15 5.66
CA TYR A 61 -5.24 -4.73 5.77
C TYR A 61 -5.28 -3.22 5.78
N HIS A 62 -5.84 -2.61 4.74
CA HIS A 62 -5.82 -1.16 4.57
C HIS A 62 -7.14 -0.69 3.95
N ALA A 63 -7.80 0.30 4.56
CA ALA A 63 -9.06 0.90 4.07
C ALA A 63 -10.17 -0.11 3.69
N GLY A 64 -10.26 -1.23 4.42
CA GLY A 64 -11.23 -2.31 4.14
C GLY A 64 -10.84 -3.23 2.98
N MET A 65 -9.67 -3.02 2.38
CA MET A 65 -9.07 -3.86 1.36
C MET A 65 -8.00 -4.75 1.98
N VAL A 66 -7.77 -5.89 1.33
CA VAL A 66 -6.76 -6.88 1.73
C VAL A 66 -5.74 -6.97 0.62
N PHE A 67 -4.48 -6.74 0.97
CA PHE A 67 -3.35 -6.80 0.06
C PHE A 67 -2.40 -7.90 0.49
N TYR A 68 -1.96 -8.67 -0.49
CA TYR A 68 -0.99 -9.74 -0.31
C TYR A 68 0.36 -9.26 -0.79
N ARG A 69 1.41 -9.64 -0.08
CA ARG A 69 2.77 -9.38 -0.53
C ARG A 69 3.01 -10.20 -1.79
N GLU A 70 3.31 -9.51 -2.89
CA GLU A 70 3.88 -10.15 -4.07
C GLU A 70 5.30 -10.58 -3.67
N GLU A 71 5.46 -11.88 -3.44
CA GLU A 71 6.77 -12.49 -3.28
C GLU A 71 7.46 -12.45 -4.64
N ASP A 72 8.55 -11.68 -4.73
CA ASP A 72 9.48 -11.69 -5.87
C ASP A 72 9.97 -13.15 -6.01
N ARG A 73 9.42 -13.86 -7.00
CA ARG A 73 9.63 -15.29 -7.20
C ARG A 73 10.79 -15.58 -8.14
#